data_AF-R6EFK6-F1
#
_entry.id   AF-R6EFK6-F1
#
_cell.length_a   1.000
_cell.length_b   1.000
_cell.length_c   1.000
_cell.angle_alpha   90.00
_cell.angle_beta   90.00
_cell.angle_gamma   90.00
#
_symmetry.space_group_name_H-M   'P 1'
#
loop_
_entity.id
_entity.type
_entity.pdbx_description
1 polymer ?
#
loop_
_entity_poly.entity_id
_entity_poly.type
_entity_poly.pdbx_seq_one_letter_code
_entity_poly.pdbx_strand_id
1 'polypeptide(L)'
;MRKRIALALLCLVIGVAAQAQRVVYNVIAQVPFDARTQQYGKMVPKDMRIIKRGDETIYIGAEKYDVVEVVDRKDDINTRYVQYTAIDANDTEVTIKVCHDGTAEHAAMRDYVLIFDNAHIYDWTYYFVELGKE
;
A
#
# COMPACT_ATOMS: atom_id res chain seq x y z
N MET A 1 -22.96 -13.92 -38.01
CA MET A 1 -21.92 -14.61 -37.24
C MET A 1 -20.75 -13.70 -36.81
N ARG A 2 -20.25 -12.76 -37.63
CA ARG A 2 -19.11 -11.88 -37.29
C ARG A 2 -19.26 -11.03 -36.00
N LYS A 3 -20.49 -10.61 -35.65
CA LYS A 3 -20.75 -9.80 -34.44
C LYS A 3 -20.61 -10.56 -33.11
N ARG A 4 -20.73 -11.90 -33.10
CA ARG A 4 -20.61 -12.70 -31.87
C ARG A 4 -19.14 -12.96 -31.48
N ILE A 5 -18.26 -13.02 -32.47
CA ILE A 5 -16.81 -13.23 -32.27
C ILE A 5 -16.16 -11.99 -31.65
N ALA A 6 -16.57 -10.79 -32.10
CA ALA A 6 -16.09 -9.53 -31.54
C ALA A 6 -16.44 -9.35 -30.05
N LEU A 7 -17.64 -9.81 -29.64
CA LEU A 7 -18.07 -9.72 -28.23
C LEU A 7 -17.33 -10.71 -27.33
N ALA A 8 -17.07 -11.93 -27.81
CA ALA A 8 -16.27 -12.92 -27.09
C ALA A 8 -14.80 -12.49 -26.93
N LEU A 9 -14.22 -11.83 -27.95
CA LEU A 9 -12.88 -11.25 -27.87
C LEU A 9 -12.83 -10.05 -26.91
N LEU A 10 -13.86 -9.21 -26.86
CA LEU A 10 -13.94 -8.11 -25.89
C LEU A 10 -14.05 -8.62 -24.45
N CYS A 11 -14.85 -9.66 -24.20
CA CYS A 11 -14.93 -10.31 -22.89
C CYS A 11 -13.61 -11.00 -22.48
N LEU A 12 -12.84 -11.54 -23.44
CA LEU A 12 -11.52 -12.10 -23.17
C LEU A 12 -10.49 -11.01 -22.81
N VAL A 13 -10.54 -9.85 -23.49
CA VAL A 13 -9.62 -8.73 -23.21
C VAL A 13 -9.92 -8.07 -21.86
N ILE A 14 -11.19 -7.99 -21.46
CA ILE A 14 -11.59 -7.50 -20.13
C ILE A 14 -11.22 -8.51 -19.03
N GLY A 15 -11.35 -9.81 -19.29
CA GLY A 15 -11.01 -10.86 -18.31
C GLY A 15 -9.51 -10.98 -18.00
N VAL A 16 -8.63 -10.50 -18.88
CA VAL A 16 -7.16 -10.56 -18.70
C VAL A 16 -6.59 -9.26 -18.13
N ALA A 17 -7.26 -8.11 -18.33
CA ALA A 17 -6.82 -6.82 -17.79
C ALA A 17 -7.09 -6.63 -16.28
N ALA A 18 -7.92 -7.50 -15.68
CA ALA A 18 -8.32 -7.42 -14.27
C ALA A 18 -7.66 -8.50 -13.39
N GLN A 19 -6.48 -9.02 -13.76
CA GLN A 19 -5.55 -9.41 -12.72
C GLN A 19 -5.10 -8.13 -12.03
N ALA A 20 -5.87 -7.66 -11.05
CA ALA A 20 -5.50 -6.57 -10.17
C ALA A 20 -4.05 -6.80 -9.74
N GLN A 21 -3.14 -5.93 -10.20
CA GLN A 21 -1.70 -6.11 -10.02
C GLN A 21 -1.44 -6.38 -8.54
N ARG A 22 -1.08 -7.63 -8.24
CA ARG A 22 -0.84 -8.06 -6.87
C ARG A 22 0.61 -7.74 -6.57
N VAL A 23 0.83 -6.95 -5.52
CA VAL A 23 2.17 -6.59 -5.06
C VAL A 23 2.29 -7.07 -3.62
N VAL A 24 3.36 -7.83 -3.36
CA VAL A 24 3.66 -8.35 -2.04
C VAL A 24 4.87 -7.62 -1.50
N TYR A 25 4.79 -7.19 -0.26
CA TYR A 25 5.88 -6.59 0.50
C TYR A 25 6.14 -7.44 1.74
N ASN A 26 7.38 -7.84 1.97
CA ASN A 26 7.79 -8.43 3.24
C ASN A 26 8.10 -7.30 4.21
N VAL A 27 7.46 -7.29 5.39
CA VAL A 27 7.76 -6.31 6.43
C VAL A 27 9.05 -6.74 7.12
N ILE A 28 9.95 -5.77 7.34
CA ILE A 28 11.19 -5.96 8.09
C ILE A 28 10.97 -5.48 9.53
N ALA A 29 10.38 -4.29 9.67
CA ALA A 29 10.16 -3.67 10.95
C ALA A 29 8.94 -2.74 10.93
N GLN A 30 8.33 -2.59 12.10
CA GLN A 30 7.32 -1.60 12.41
C GLN A 30 7.92 -0.53 13.31
N VAL A 31 7.62 0.74 13.02
CA VAL A 31 8.05 1.88 13.83
C VAL A 31 6.87 2.84 14.02
N PRO A 32 6.38 3.04 15.25
CA PRO A 32 5.43 4.10 15.53
C PRO A 32 6.14 5.46 15.46
N PHE A 33 5.43 6.48 14.99
CA PHE A 33 5.94 7.83 14.84
C PHE A 33 4.86 8.82 15.28
N ASP A 34 5.21 9.72 16.17
CA ASP A 34 4.37 10.85 16.53
C ASP A 34 4.75 12.04 15.64
N ALA A 35 3.90 12.36 14.68
CA ALA A 35 4.13 13.44 13.73
C ALA A 35 4.02 14.84 14.36
N ARG A 36 3.41 14.96 15.55
CA ARG A 36 3.35 16.23 16.29
C ARG A 36 4.68 16.53 16.95
N THR A 37 5.31 15.53 17.57
CA THR A 37 6.60 15.70 18.27
C THR A 37 7.80 15.36 17.38
N GLN A 38 7.56 14.80 16.20
CA GLN A 38 8.57 14.25 15.28
C GLN A 38 9.44 13.17 15.93
N GLN A 39 8.87 12.42 16.87
CA GLN A 39 9.57 11.39 17.60
C GLN A 39 9.22 10.02 17.05
N TYR A 40 10.25 9.24 16.73
CA TYR A 40 10.12 7.81 16.48
C TYR A 40 10.05 7.08 17.81
N GLY A 41 9.10 6.16 17.93
CA GLY A 41 9.12 5.17 18.99
C GLY A 41 10.07 4.02 18.69
N LYS A 42 9.97 2.97 19.49
CA LYS A 42 10.84 1.79 19.37
C LYS A 42 10.57 1.04 18.07
N MET A 43 11.62 0.76 17.31
CA MET A 43 11.56 -0.16 16.17
C MET A 43 11.35 -1.60 16.65
N VAL A 44 10.38 -2.29 16.04
CA VAL A 44 10.03 -3.67 16.35
C VAL A 44 10.14 -4.50 15.07
N PRO A 45 11.05 -5.49 15.00
CA PRO A 45 11.07 -6.44 13.89
C PRO A 45 9.73 -7.18 13.77
N LYS A 46 9.24 -7.35 12.54
CA LYS A 46 7.94 -7.99 12.28
C LYS A 46 8.06 -8.96 11.12
N ASP A 47 7.73 -10.23 11.35
CA ASP A 47 7.59 -11.22 10.28
C ASP A 47 6.13 -11.25 9.82
N MET A 48 5.82 -10.43 8.83
CA MET A 48 4.49 -10.35 8.21
C MET A 48 4.61 -9.79 6.80
N ARG A 49 3.50 -9.84 6.05
CA ARG A 49 3.43 -9.30 4.69
C ARG A 49 2.40 -8.18 4.59
N ILE A 50 2.68 -7.23 3.72
CA ILE A 50 1.68 -6.30 3.20
C ILE A 50 1.36 -6.74 1.76
N ILE A 51 0.08 -6.92 1.44
CA ILE A 51 -0.36 -7.37 0.13
C ILE A 51 -1.30 -6.32 -0.44
N LYS A 52 -0.89 -5.71 -1.54
CA LYS A 52 -1.71 -4.79 -2.33
C LYS A 52 -2.34 -5.55 -3.50
N ARG A 53 -3.65 -5.45 -3.68
CA ARG A 53 -4.38 -6.02 -4.82
C ARG A 53 -4.95 -4.88 -5.66
N GLY A 54 -4.21 -4.47 -6.69
CA GLY A 54 -4.58 -3.28 -7.47
C GLY A 54 -4.73 -2.06 -6.56
N ASP A 55 -5.64 -1.15 -6.89
CA ASP A 55 -6.02 -0.02 -6.04
C ASP A 55 -7.36 -0.29 -5.31
N GLU A 56 -7.70 -1.57 -5.07
CA GLU A 56 -8.98 -1.99 -4.47
C GLU A 56 -8.84 -2.40 -3.00
N THR A 57 -7.78 -3.12 -2.65
CA THR A 57 -7.61 -3.65 -1.28
C THR A 57 -6.14 -3.71 -0.90
N ILE A 58 -5.86 -3.35 0.35
CA ILE A 58 -4.55 -3.50 0.97
C ILE A 58 -4.70 -4.39 2.21
N TYR A 59 -3.87 -5.41 2.34
CA TYR A 59 -3.77 -6.23 3.54
C TYR A 59 -2.48 -5.88 4.27
N ILE A 60 -2.56 -5.60 5.57
CA ILE A 60 -1.38 -5.39 6.42
C ILE A 60 -1.41 -6.48 7.49
N GLY A 61 -0.58 -7.51 7.32
CA GLY A 61 -0.67 -8.71 8.15
C GLY A 61 -2.01 -9.42 7.95
N ALA A 62 -2.78 -9.56 9.02
CA ALA A 62 -4.12 -10.16 8.98
C ALA A 62 -5.24 -9.13 8.71
N GLU A 63 -4.93 -7.83 8.79
CA GLU A 63 -5.89 -6.75 8.67
C GLU A 63 -6.15 -6.44 7.20
N LYS A 64 -7.42 -6.22 6.86
CA LYS A 64 -7.88 -5.86 5.51
C LYS A 64 -8.35 -4.40 5.53
N TYR A 65 -7.92 -3.66 4.52
CA TYR A 65 -8.34 -2.30 4.25
C TYR A 65 -8.92 -2.22 2.84
N ASP A 66 -10.20 -1.87 2.75
CA ASP A 66 -10.89 -1.62 1.49
C ASP A 66 -10.60 -0.20 1.03
N VAL A 67 -9.98 -0.04 -0.14
CA VAL A 67 -9.60 1.28 -0.65
C VAL A 67 -10.85 1.99 -1.14
N VAL A 68 -11.05 3.20 -0.63
CA VAL A 68 -12.13 4.10 -1.03
C VAL A 68 -11.68 4.98 -2.19
N GLU A 69 -10.45 5.51 -2.09
CA GLU A 69 -9.93 6.48 -3.04
C GLU A 69 -8.40 6.43 -3.13
N VAL A 70 -7.87 6.72 -4.32
CA VAL A 70 -6.46 7.07 -4.52
C VAL A 70 -6.33 8.59 -4.42
N VAL A 71 -5.79 9.07 -3.30
CA VAL A 71 -5.72 10.50 -2.97
C VAL A 71 -4.61 11.20 -3.76
N ASP A 72 -3.47 10.55 -3.91
CA ASP A 72 -2.30 11.14 -4.55
C ASP A 72 -1.36 10.05 -5.11
N ARG A 73 -0.60 10.40 -6.15
CA ARG A 73 0.40 9.54 -6.78
C ARG A 73 1.55 10.37 -7.32
N LYS A 74 2.76 9.96 -6.96
CA LYS A 74 3.99 10.49 -7.56
C LYS A 74 4.82 9.34 -8.12
N ASP A 75 5.34 9.52 -9.32
CA ASP A 75 6.30 8.61 -9.95
C ASP A 75 7.46 9.42 -10.51
N ASP A 76 8.53 9.51 -9.72
CA ASP A 76 9.74 10.27 -10.02
C ASP A 76 10.97 9.38 -9.76
N ILE A 77 12.11 9.71 -10.37
CA ILE A 77 13.32 8.89 -10.38
C ILE A 77 13.83 8.55 -8.98
N ASN A 78 13.68 9.48 -8.03
CA ASN A 78 14.14 9.33 -6.65
C ASN A 78 13.00 9.12 -5.65
N THR A 79 11.75 9.37 -6.04
CA THR A 79 10.63 9.31 -5.10
C THR A 79 9.39 8.82 -5.81
N ARG A 80 8.85 7.69 -5.34
CA ARG A 80 7.59 7.16 -5.83
C ARG A 80 6.66 6.91 -4.67
N TYR A 81 5.40 7.28 -4.79
CA TYR A 81 4.40 6.88 -3.81
C TYR A 81 3.01 6.81 -4.41
N VAL A 82 2.15 6.06 -3.75
CA VAL A 82 0.71 6.16 -3.91
C VAL A 82 0.08 6.28 -2.52
N GLN A 83 -0.83 7.23 -2.37
CA GLN A 83 -1.59 7.49 -1.16
C GLN A 83 -3.05 7.11 -1.37
N TYR A 84 -3.62 6.45 -0.36
CA TYR A 84 -4.95 5.90 -0.37
C TYR A 84 -5.72 6.38 0.85
N THR A 85 -7.01 6.65 0.65
CA THR A 85 -8.00 6.58 1.74
C THR A 85 -8.60 5.18 1.71
N ALA A 86 -8.63 4.50 2.85
CA ALA A 86 -9.17 3.15 2.96
C ALA A 86 -9.98 3.00 4.25
N ILE A 87 -10.82 1.96 4.32
CA ILE A 87 -11.66 1.64 5.47
C ILE A 87 -11.28 0.26 6.00
N ASP A 88 -11.13 0.14 7.33
CA ASP A 88 -10.87 -1.13 8.00
C ASP A 88 -12.15 -1.92 8.32
N ALA A 89 -12.03 -3.08 8.99
CA ALA A 89 -13.18 -3.91 9.35
C ALA A 89 -14.15 -3.28 10.38
N ASN A 90 -13.75 -2.17 11.02
CA ASN A 90 -14.52 -1.45 12.03
C ASN A 90 -15.10 -0.14 11.49
N ASP A 91 -15.13 0.04 10.16
CA ASP A 91 -15.51 1.29 9.49
C ASP A 91 -14.62 2.49 9.86
N THR A 92 -13.38 2.24 10.30
CA THR A 92 -12.39 3.30 10.58
C THR A 92 -11.72 3.72 9.28
N GLU A 93 -11.82 5.02 8.96
CA GLU A 93 -11.15 5.60 7.81
C GLU A 93 -9.66 5.84 8.13
N VAL A 94 -8.79 5.27 7.31
CA VAL A 94 -7.35 5.37 7.44
C VAL A 94 -6.73 5.93 6.16
N THR A 95 -5.61 6.61 6.32
CA THR A 95 -4.73 6.93 5.19
C THR A 95 -3.60 5.92 5.13
N ILE A 96 -3.39 5.30 3.97
CA ILE A 96 -2.28 4.39 3.70
C ILE A 96 -1.44 4.97 2.58
N LYS A 97 -0.11 5.05 2.78
CA LYS A 97 0.82 5.53 1.76
C LYS A 97 1.91 4.50 1.53
N VAL A 98 2.00 4.01 0.30
CA VAL A 98 3.05 3.08 -0.14
C VAL A 98 4.13 3.90 -0.81
N CYS A 99 5.35 3.86 -0.29
CA CYS A 99 6.44 4.76 -0.65
C CYS A 99 7.71 4.02 -1.06
N HIS A 100 8.44 4.67 -1.97
CA HIS A 100 9.84 4.47 -2.30
C HIS A 100 10.57 5.82 -2.22
N ASP A 101 11.55 5.94 -1.34
CA ASP A 101 12.48 7.06 -1.22
C ASP A 101 13.90 6.60 -1.57
N GLY A 102 14.31 6.85 -2.80
CA GLY A 102 15.65 6.53 -3.31
C GLY A 102 16.77 7.37 -2.70
N THR A 103 16.44 8.43 -1.95
CA THR A 103 17.41 9.32 -1.30
C THR A 103 17.76 8.90 0.12
N ALA A 104 17.03 7.93 0.70
CA ALA A 104 17.33 7.44 2.04
C ALA A 104 18.74 6.82 2.12
N GLU A 105 19.49 7.25 3.14
CA GLU A 105 20.88 6.84 3.39
C GLU A 105 20.97 5.33 3.60
N HIS A 106 20.09 4.79 4.44
CA HIS A 106 20.04 3.36 4.70
C HIS A 106 19.09 2.65 3.72
N ALA A 107 19.58 1.65 2.99
CA ALA A 107 18.81 0.94 1.98
C ALA A 107 17.50 0.34 2.50
N ALA A 108 17.51 -0.18 3.73
CA ALA A 108 16.32 -0.75 4.39
C ALA A 108 15.21 0.27 4.69
N MET A 109 15.47 1.58 4.56
CA MET A 109 14.48 2.64 4.78
C MET A 109 13.86 3.18 3.48
N ARG A 110 14.34 2.71 2.32
CA ARG A 110 13.91 3.24 1.02
C ARG A 110 12.47 2.87 0.71
N ASP A 111 12.08 1.64 1.00
CA ASP A 111 10.72 1.16 0.77
C ASP A 111 9.97 1.06 2.10
N TYR A 112 8.81 1.71 2.17
CA TYR A 112 7.98 1.68 3.37
C TYR A 112 6.50 1.87 3.06
N VAL A 113 5.66 1.39 3.98
CA VAL A 113 4.23 1.67 4.03
C VAL A 113 3.94 2.46 5.29
N LEU A 114 3.34 3.64 5.14
CA LEU A 114 2.87 4.49 6.21
C LEU A 114 1.36 4.31 6.35
N ILE A 115 0.86 4.17 7.57
CA ILE A 115 -0.58 4.18 7.88
C ILE A 115 -0.88 5.08 9.09
N PHE A 116 -2.01 5.78 9.05
CA PHE A 116 -2.58 6.45 10.21
C PHE A 116 -4.11 6.48 10.14
N ASP A 117 -4.76 6.49 11.30
CA ASP A 117 -6.19 6.73 11.44
C ASP A 117 -6.50 8.21 11.20
N ASN A 118 -7.50 8.50 10.37
CA ASN A 118 -7.88 9.87 10.04
C ASN A 118 -8.48 10.64 11.24
N ALA A 119 -8.92 9.96 12.29
CA ALA A 119 -9.28 10.57 13.58
C ALA A 119 -8.04 10.89 14.45
N HIS A 120 -6.91 10.20 14.22
CA HIS A 120 -5.67 10.32 14.99
C HIS A 120 -4.48 10.61 14.06
N ILE A 121 -4.61 11.67 13.25
CA ILE A 121 -3.69 12.02 12.14
C ILE A 121 -2.22 12.24 12.52
N TYR A 122 -1.87 12.26 13.80
CA TYR A 122 -0.49 12.42 14.26
C TYR A 122 0.15 11.10 14.69
N ASP A 123 -0.64 10.04 14.87
CA ASP A 123 -0.19 8.73 15.35
C ASP A 123 0.05 7.81 14.16
N TRP A 124 1.28 7.87 13.64
CA TRP A 124 1.67 7.18 12.43
C TRP A 124 2.31 5.84 12.74
N THR A 125 2.11 4.88 11.85
CA THR A 125 2.87 3.62 11.85
C THR A 125 3.58 3.45 10.53
N TYR A 126 4.92 3.38 10.59
CA TYR A 126 5.76 2.99 9.47
C TYR A 126 6.01 1.49 9.49
N TYR A 127 5.85 0.86 8.34
CA TYR A 127 6.34 -0.47 8.06
C TYR A 127 7.46 -0.34 7.03
N PHE A 128 8.70 -0.62 7.44
CA PHE A 128 9.81 -0.74 6.49
C PHE A 128 9.71 -2.10 5.81
N VAL A 129 9.85 -2.11 4.49
CA VAL A 129 9.52 -3.29 3.69
C VAL A 129 10.55 -3.57 2.60
N GLU A 130 10.52 -4.80 2.11
CA GLU A 130 11.19 -5.21 0.88
C GLU A 130 10.16 -5.81 -0.08
N LEU A 131 10.39 -5.67 -1.39
CA LEU A 131 9.53 -6.31 -2.38
C LEU A 131 9.61 -7.85 -2.23
N GLY A 132 8.48 -8.46 -1.94
CA GLY A 132 8.34 -9.90 -1.81
C GLY A 132 8.17 -10.58 -3.16
N LYS A 133 8.56 -11.86 -3.23
CA LYS A 133 8.20 -12.74 -4.34
C LYS A 133 6.75 -13.22 -4.14
N GLU A 134 6.01 -13.35 -5.23
CA GLU A 134 4.64 -13.91 -5.23
C GLU A 134 4.58 -15.38 -4.76
#